data_AF-A0A8S2PP53-F1
#
_entry.id   AF-A0A8S2PP53-F1
#
_cell.length_a   1.000
_cell.length_b   1.000
_cell.length_c   1.000
_cell.angle_alpha   90.00
_cell.angle_beta   90.00
_cell.angle_gamma   90.00
#
_symmetry.space_group_name_H-M   'P 1'
#
loop_
_entity.id
_entity.type
_entity.pdbx_description
1 polymer ?
#
loop_
_entity_poly.entity_id
_entity_poly.type
_entity_poly.pdbx_seq_one_letter_code
_entity_poly.pdbx_strand_id
1 'polypeptide(L)'
;ISKSQYITNDPDEIGRLVITSFFAVPRQEQIPFYVYKLLTIPFFHENETIELAQIPRYWAINSINNTTMESHHPQEFGCDLRLMTSCRDTPPIRTISNDTCLNQIIERLPLSRCQTAPILAAKYFVRQLRDNFWATSSSESLHCVKIPSSEYLSTMQQTWNMNEEIILPSVSLVNVTEGHTVACPGFTLVGRPINSKQQNETSKHDDKVLKEIIIHKDEPEDLSVTVNPKAKLLTTFHHNGGRLNHDEH
;
A
#
# COMPACT_ATOMS: atom_id res chain seq x y z
N ILE A 1 5.57 11.04 -24.45
CA ILE A 1 4.45 11.00 -25.44
C ILE A 1 4.62 12.21 -26.35
N SER A 2 4.79 11.98 -27.66
CA SER A 2 4.96 13.05 -28.65
C SER A 2 3.70 13.91 -28.69
N LYS A 3 3.85 15.24 -28.62
CA LYS A 3 2.76 16.19 -28.82
C LYS A 3 2.31 16.08 -30.28
N SER A 4 1.31 15.27 -30.59
CA SER A 4 0.69 15.33 -31.91
C SER A 4 0.00 16.69 -32.05
N GLN A 5 0.51 17.51 -32.97
CA GLN A 5 -0.18 18.71 -33.41
C GLN A 5 -1.44 18.27 -34.15
N TYR A 6 -2.55 18.93 -33.85
CA TYR A 6 -3.78 18.77 -34.60
C TYR A 6 -3.55 19.25 -36.05
N ILE A 7 -3.86 18.39 -37.02
CA ILE A 7 -3.82 18.70 -38.44
C ILE A 7 -5.17 18.26 -39.01
N THR A 8 -5.87 19.17 -39.68
CA THR A 8 -7.08 18.86 -40.46
C THR A 8 -6.74 18.91 -41.95
N ASN A 9 -7.38 18.03 -42.72
CA ASN A 9 -7.28 18.01 -44.18
C ASN A 9 -8.46 18.73 -44.83
N ASP A 10 -9.40 19.26 -44.04
CA ASP A 10 -10.56 20.00 -44.52
C ASP A 10 -10.21 21.50 -44.60
N PRO A 11 -10.12 22.08 -45.81
CA PRO A 11 -9.76 23.49 -45.98
C PRO A 11 -10.84 24.46 -45.47
N ASP A 12 -12.07 23.98 -45.29
CA ASP A 12 -13.18 24.79 -44.78
C ASP A 12 -13.31 24.72 -43.24
N GLU A 13 -12.53 23.86 -42.59
CA GLU A 13 -12.53 23.73 -41.13
C GLU A 13 -11.74 24.86 -40.48
N ILE A 14 -12.46 25.82 -39.89
CA ILE A 14 -11.87 26.99 -39.21
C ILE A 14 -11.29 26.62 -37.82
N GLY A 15 -11.69 25.46 -37.28
CA GLY A 15 -11.18 24.90 -36.03
C GLY A 15 -12.21 24.05 -35.31
N ARG A 16 -11.76 23.33 -34.27
CA ARG A 16 -12.61 22.44 -33.47
C ARG A 16 -13.10 23.14 -32.20
N LEU A 17 -14.42 23.37 -32.10
CA LEU A 17 -15.04 23.82 -30.85
C LEU A 17 -15.13 22.64 -29.88
N VAL A 18 -14.43 22.75 -28.75
CA VAL A 18 -14.52 21.76 -27.65
C VAL A 18 -15.29 22.41 -26.50
N ILE A 19 -16.51 21.92 -26.24
CA ILE A 19 -17.32 22.34 -25.09
C ILE A 19 -17.03 21.36 -23.96
N THR A 20 -16.33 21.82 -22.94
CA THR A 20 -16.01 21.02 -21.74
C THR A 20 -16.94 21.44 -20.60
N SER A 21 -17.92 20.60 -20.30
CA SER A 21 -18.79 20.81 -19.15
C SER A 21 -18.18 20.19 -17.90
N PHE A 22 -17.63 21.03 -17.02
CA PHE A 22 -17.16 20.59 -15.71
C PHE A 22 -18.30 20.60 -14.71
N PHE A 23 -18.76 19.42 -14.30
CA PHE A 23 -19.67 19.29 -13.17
C PHE A 23 -18.87 19.01 -11.91
N ALA A 24 -18.33 20.05 -11.30
CA ALA A 24 -17.98 19.98 -9.89
C ALA A 24 -19.29 19.98 -9.12
N VAL A 25 -19.66 18.85 -8.49
CA VAL A 25 -20.79 18.83 -7.56
C VAL A 25 -20.23 19.20 -6.18
N PRO A 26 -20.38 20.45 -5.71
CA PRO A 26 -20.05 20.78 -4.34
C PRO A 26 -21.09 20.10 -3.43
N ARG A 27 -20.76 18.92 -2.91
CA ARG A 27 -21.52 18.39 -1.78
C ARG A 27 -21.07 19.16 -0.54
N GLN A 28 -22.00 19.89 0.09
CA GLN A 28 -21.79 20.62 1.34
C GLN A 28 -21.42 19.68 2.51
N GLU A 29 -21.74 18.39 2.39
CA GLU A 29 -21.31 17.35 3.31
C GLU A 29 -20.12 16.62 2.70
N GLN A 30 -18.90 17.01 3.10
CA GLN A 30 -17.71 16.22 2.78
C GLN A 30 -17.86 14.85 3.44
N ILE A 31 -18.16 13.84 2.63
CA ILE A 31 -18.18 12.46 3.08
C ILE A 31 -16.74 12.12 3.54
N PRO A 32 -16.52 11.75 4.81
CA PRO A 32 -15.18 11.49 5.32
C PRO A 32 -14.70 10.14 4.79
N PHE A 33 -14.04 10.15 3.65
CA PHE A 33 -13.28 9.01 3.17
C PHE A 33 -11.88 9.02 3.81
N TYR A 34 -11.49 7.89 4.38
CA TYR A 34 -10.10 7.63 4.75
C TYR A 34 -9.38 7.07 3.52
N VAL A 35 -8.38 7.79 3.03
CA VAL A 35 -7.60 7.38 1.86
C VAL A 35 -6.35 6.64 2.30
N TYR A 36 -6.23 5.40 1.83
CA TYR A 36 -5.10 4.52 2.02
C TYR A 36 -4.33 4.39 0.70
N LYS A 37 -3.02 4.25 0.81
CA LYS A 37 -2.17 3.82 -0.30
C LYS A 37 -1.82 2.36 -0.07
N LEU A 38 -2.16 1.52 -1.05
CA LEU A 38 -1.86 0.11 -0.98
C LEU A 38 -0.45 -0.13 -1.55
N LEU A 39 0.33 -0.91 -0.83
CA LEU A 39 1.65 -1.35 -1.27
C LEU A 39 1.63 -2.87 -1.39
N THR A 40 1.87 -3.35 -2.59
CA THR A 40 2.10 -4.77 -2.86
C THR A 40 3.56 -5.10 -2.57
N ILE A 41 3.78 -6.13 -1.77
CA ILE A 41 5.12 -6.72 -1.57
C ILE A 41 5.18 -7.98 -2.40
N PRO A 42 6.17 -8.13 -3.29
CA PRO A 42 6.42 -9.38 -3.97
C PRO A 42 6.77 -10.47 -2.98
N PHE A 43 6.32 -11.69 -3.23
CA PHE A 43 6.57 -12.86 -2.39
C PHE A 43 7.00 -14.05 -3.25
N PHE A 44 7.67 -15.02 -2.63
CA PHE A 44 8.13 -16.21 -3.31
C PHE A 44 7.06 -17.31 -3.23
N HIS A 45 6.77 -17.94 -4.35
CA HIS A 45 5.84 -19.06 -4.45
C HIS A 45 6.25 -19.98 -5.60
N GLU A 46 6.29 -21.30 -5.36
CA GLU A 46 6.61 -22.31 -6.39
C GLU A 46 7.91 -22.01 -7.18
N ASN A 47 8.95 -21.54 -6.48
CA ASN A 47 10.26 -21.11 -7.04
C ASN A 47 10.24 -19.86 -7.93
N GLU A 48 9.13 -19.12 -7.98
CA GLU A 48 9.02 -17.85 -8.67
C GLU A 48 8.80 -16.71 -7.66
N THR A 49 9.29 -15.51 -8.00
CA THR A 49 8.91 -14.29 -7.28
C THR A 49 7.71 -13.68 -7.99
N ILE A 50 6.59 -13.60 -7.28
CA ILE A 50 5.32 -13.09 -7.81
C ILE A 50 4.84 -11.91 -6.97
N GLU A 51 4.06 -11.03 -7.58
CA GLU A 51 3.36 -9.96 -6.88
C GLU A 51 1.87 -10.00 -7.19
N LEU A 52 1.06 -9.45 -6.27
CA LEU A 52 -0.36 -9.27 -6.54
C LEU A 52 -0.56 -8.23 -7.65
N ALA A 53 -1.15 -8.66 -8.75
CA ALA A 53 -1.47 -7.82 -9.89
C ALA A 53 -2.85 -7.16 -9.71
N GLN A 54 -3.07 -6.06 -10.43
CA GLN A 54 -4.36 -5.35 -10.47
C GLN A 54 -4.88 -4.87 -9.11
N ILE A 55 -4.01 -4.75 -8.10
CA ILE A 55 -4.37 -4.11 -6.82
C ILE A 55 -4.49 -2.59 -7.03
N PRO A 56 -5.56 -1.94 -6.54
CA PRO A 56 -5.68 -0.49 -6.62
C PRO A 56 -4.56 0.16 -5.81
N ARG A 57 -3.93 1.19 -6.38
CA ARG A 57 -2.85 1.92 -5.71
C ARG A 57 -3.35 2.77 -4.54
N TYR A 58 -4.58 3.29 -4.64
CA TYR A 58 -5.26 3.96 -3.55
C TYR A 58 -6.63 3.36 -3.29
N TRP A 59 -6.99 3.32 -2.02
CA TRP A 59 -8.26 2.80 -1.56
C TRP A 59 -8.85 3.76 -0.55
N ALA A 60 -10.00 4.34 -0.86
CA ALA A 60 -10.68 5.30 -0.02
C ALA A 60 -11.90 4.62 0.62
N ILE A 61 -11.97 4.61 1.95
CA ILE A 61 -13.04 3.91 2.69
C ILE A 61 -13.88 4.92 3.44
N ASN A 62 -15.20 4.84 3.29
CA ASN A 62 -16.15 5.47 4.20
C ASN A 62 -16.74 4.41 5.13
N SER A 63 -16.34 4.48 6.40
CA SER A 63 -16.77 3.54 7.44
C SER A 63 -18.23 3.71 7.88
N ILE A 64 -18.85 4.87 7.62
CA ILE A 64 -20.22 5.16 8.05
C ILE A 64 -21.23 4.42 7.17
N ASN A 65 -20.99 4.39 5.86
CA ASN A 65 -21.91 3.83 4.87
C ASN A 65 -21.37 2.58 4.17
N ASN A 66 -20.22 2.06 4.61
CA ASN A 66 -19.54 0.91 4.01
C ASN A 66 -19.31 1.05 2.49
N THR A 67 -18.93 2.26 2.04
CA THR A 67 -18.60 2.53 0.64
C THR A 67 -17.11 2.75 0.44
N THR A 68 -16.65 2.49 -0.77
CA THR A 68 -15.26 2.58 -1.17
C THR A 68 -15.09 3.30 -2.51
N MET A 69 -13.92 3.90 -2.71
CA MET A 69 -13.39 4.28 -4.02
C MET A 69 -12.02 3.65 -4.22
N GLU A 70 -11.77 3.12 -5.40
CA GLU A 70 -10.51 2.47 -5.78
C GLU A 70 -9.85 3.24 -6.92
N SER A 71 -8.53 3.43 -6.85
CA SER A 71 -7.77 4.12 -7.89
C SER A 71 -6.51 3.34 -8.23
N HIS A 72 -6.35 2.95 -9.49
CA HIS A 72 -5.22 2.14 -9.97
C HIS A 72 -4.04 2.99 -10.49
N HIS A 73 -4.30 4.13 -11.14
CA HIS A 73 -3.27 4.92 -11.81
C HIS A 73 -3.37 6.42 -11.47
N PRO A 74 -2.50 6.96 -10.58
CA PRO A 74 -2.53 8.38 -10.26
C PRO A 74 -1.90 9.28 -11.33
N GLN A 75 -1.15 8.71 -12.27
CA GLN A 75 -0.51 9.48 -13.35
C GLN A 75 -1.45 9.71 -14.53
N GLU A 76 -2.62 9.05 -14.55
CA GLU A 76 -3.68 9.28 -15.53
C GLU A 76 -4.65 10.39 -15.10
N PHE A 77 -4.36 11.10 -14.00
CA PHE A 77 -5.08 12.31 -13.64
C PHE A 77 -4.66 13.46 -14.56
N GLY A 78 -5.32 13.48 -15.70
CA GLY A 78 -5.22 14.49 -16.73
C GLY A 78 -6.16 14.08 -17.84
N CYS A 79 -7.39 14.58 -17.80
CA CYS A 79 -8.32 14.42 -18.90
C CYS A 79 -7.70 15.02 -20.17
N ASP A 80 -7.28 14.18 -21.11
CA ASP A 80 -6.94 14.66 -22.45
C ASP A 80 -8.25 14.91 -23.21
N LEU A 81 -8.75 16.13 -23.07
CA LEU A 81 -9.97 16.60 -23.72
C LEU A 81 -9.88 16.61 -25.25
N ARG A 82 -8.68 16.40 -25.83
CA ARG A 82 -8.51 16.22 -27.28
C ARG A 82 -8.93 14.82 -27.73
N LEU A 83 -8.80 13.84 -26.84
CA LEU A 83 -9.10 12.42 -27.08
C LEU A 83 -10.44 12.00 -26.49
N MET A 84 -10.88 12.63 -25.39
CA MET A 84 -12.08 12.23 -24.65
C MET A 84 -13.04 13.41 -24.48
N THR A 85 -14.32 13.18 -24.78
CA THR A 85 -15.40 14.17 -24.61
C THR A 85 -15.89 14.29 -23.17
N SER A 86 -15.62 13.29 -22.34
CA SER A 86 -15.94 13.27 -20.92
C SER A 86 -14.85 12.50 -20.17
N CYS A 87 -14.47 13.00 -19.01
CA CYS A 87 -13.49 12.39 -18.15
C CYS A 87 -13.84 12.68 -16.69
N ARG A 88 -13.55 11.72 -15.83
CA ARG A 88 -13.95 11.74 -14.42
C ARG A 88 -12.71 11.59 -13.57
N ASP A 89 -12.27 12.69 -12.96
CA ASP A 89 -11.10 12.69 -12.07
C ASP A 89 -11.35 11.93 -10.76
N THR A 90 -12.61 11.80 -10.33
CA THR A 90 -12.96 11.06 -9.11
C THR A 90 -13.45 9.65 -9.45
N PRO A 91 -12.80 8.58 -8.95
CA PRO A 91 -13.28 7.22 -9.13
C PRO A 91 -14.74 7.04 -8.67
N PRO A 92 -15.48 6.06 -9.22
CA PRO A 92 -16.85 5.79 -8.80
C PRO A 92 -16.90 5.32 -7.33
N ILE A 93 -17.84 5.84 -6.56
CA ILE A 93 -18.18 5.33 -5.23
C ILE A 93 -18.95 4.02 -5.41
N ARG A 94 -18.48 2.96 -4.75
CA ARG A 94 -19.09 1.62 -4.79
C ARG A 94 -19.32 1.13 -3.36
N THR A 95 -20.26 0.21 -3.17
CA THR A 95 -20.30 -0.58 -1.92
C THR A 95 -19.11 -1.53 -1.92
N ILE A 96 -18.56 -1.83 -0.73
CA ILE A 96 -17.52 -2.87 -0.62
C ILE A 96 -18.14 -4.17 -1.14
N SER A 97 -17.58 -4.70 -2.23
CA SER A 97 -18.06 -5.93 -2.85
C SER A 97 -17.28 -7.11 -2.27
N ASN A 98 -18.02 -8.12 -1.85
CA ASN A 98 -17.47 -9.37 -1.33
C ASN A 98 -16.71 -10.16 -2.42
N ASP A 99 -16.84 -9.75 -3.68
CA ASP A 99 -16.31 -10.45 -4.85
C ASP A 99 -14.99 -9.91 -5.39
N THR A 100 -14.28 -9.11 -4.60
CA THR A 100 -13.00 -8.54 -4.99
C THR A 100 -11.83 -9.26 -4.32
N CYS A 101 -10.67 -9.28 -4.99
CA CYS A 101 -9.41 -9.71 -4.39
C CYS A 101 -9.12 -8.95 -3.08
N LEU A 102 -9.38 -7.64 -3.07
CA LEU A 102 -9.17 -6.80 -1.90
C LEU A 102 -10.04 -7.22 -0.71
N ASN A 103 -11.31 -7.61 -0.95
CA ASN A 103 -12.16 -8.14 0.10
C ASN A 103 -11.64 -9.45 0.66
N GLN A 104 -11.15 -10.37 -0.19
CA GLN A 104 -10.52 -11.62 0.27
C GLN A 104 -9.32 -11.34 1.17
N ILE A 105 -8.51 -10.33 0.86
CA ILE A 105 -7.37 -9.92 1.69
C ILE A 105 -7.83 -9.40 3.05
N ILE A 106 -8.84 -8.53 3.08
CA ILE A 106 -9.37 -7.91 4.31
C ILE A 106 -9.98 -8.97 5.22
N GLU A 107 -10.76 -9.89 4.64
CA GLU A 107 -11.44 -10.97 5.36
C GLU A 107 -10.55 -12.18 5.64
N ARG A 108 -9.28 -12.15 5.21
CA ARG A 108 -8.31 -13.26 5.34
C ARG A 108 -8.83 -14.57 4.70
N LEU A 109 -9.52 -14.43 3.57
CA LEU A 109 -9.99 -15.57 2.77
C LEU A 109 -8.91 -16.05 1.80
N PRO A 110 -9.03 -17.29 1.28
CA PRO A 110 -8.18 -17.77 0.20
C PRO A 110 -8.23 -16.80 -1.01
N LEU A 111 -7.05 -16.43 -1.52
CA LEU A 111 -6.87 -15.43 -2.59
C LEU A 111 -7.20 -15.95 -4.00
N SER A 112 -8.28 -16.71 -4.14
CA SER A 112 -8.69 -17.33 -5.41
C SER A 112 -9.09 -16.31 -6.49
N ARG A 113 -9.39 -15.07 -6.11
CA ARG A 113 -9.79 -13.99 -7.02
C ARG A 113 -8.66 -12.98 -7.27
N CYS A 114 -7.51 -13.18 -6.65
CA CYS A 114 -6.36 -12.32 -6.86
C CYS A 114 -5.55 -12.80 -8.06
N GLN A 115 -5.25 -11.87 -8.97
CA GLN A 115 -4.31 -12.14 -10.05
C GLN A 115 -2.89 -11.93 -9.52
N THR A 116 -1.97 -12.72 -10.03
CA THR A 116 -0.54 -12.60 -9.73
C THR A 116 0.21 -12.31 -11.02
N ALA A 117 1.30 -11.56 -10.91
CA ALA A 117 2.23 -11.33 -12.01
C ALA A 117 3.64 -11.77 -11.58
N PRO A 118 4.39 -12.47 -12.43
CA PRO A 118 5.78 -12.76 -12.15
C PRO A 118 6.60 -11.48 -12.22
N ILE A 119 7.55 -11.34 -11.32
CA ILE A 119 8.53 -10.25 -11.34
C ILE A 119 9.93 -10.81 -11.59
N LEU A 120 10.78 -10.00 -12.24
CA LEU A 120 12.17 -10.39 -12.49
C LEU A 120 12.87 -10.72 -11.17
N ALA A 121 13.37 -11.95 -11.09
CA ALA A 121 13.90 -12.55 -9.88
C ALA A 121 15.06 -11.73 -9.31
N ALA A 122 14.79 -10.99 -8.24
CA ALA A 122 15.80 -10.56 -7.30
C ALA A 122 15.85 -11.58 -6.17
N LYS A 123 17.04 -11.93 -5.67
CA LYS A 123 17.21 -12.86 -4.53
C LYS A 123 16.46 -12.37 -3.28
N TYR A 124 16.29 -11.06 -3.16
CA TYR A 124 15.55 -10.40 -2.09
C TYR A 124 14.86 -9.15 -2.64
N PHE A 125 13.70 -8.84 -2.07
CA PHE A 125 13.03 -7.55 -2.19
C PHE A 125 13.28 -6.75 -0.91
N VAL A 126 13.71 -5.51 -1.04
CA VAL A 126 13.92 -4.60 0.10
C VAL A 126 13.41 -3.23 -0.27
N ARG A 127 12.52 -2.68 0.56
CA ARG A 127 11.96 -1.35 0.36
C ARG A 127 11.81 -0.62 1.69
N GLN A 128 12.45 0.54 1.79
CA GLN A 128 12.16 1.47 2.88
C GLN A 128 10.76 2.05 2.67
N LEU A 129 9.95 2.00 3.72
CA LEU A 129 8.64 2.63 3.77
C LEU A 129 8.81 4.04 4.37
N ARG A 130 8.12 4.32 5.48
CA ARG A 130 8.25 5.56 6.23
C ARG A 130 9.14 5.36 7.46
N ASP A 131 9.95 6.36 7.76
CA ASP A 131 10.86 6.38 8.91
C ASP A 131 11.79 5.15 8.90
N ASN A 132 11.73 4.31 9.93
CA ASN A 132 12.55 3.11 10.07
C ASN A 132 11.80 1.81 9.77
N PHE A 133 10.63 1.90 9.12
CA PHE A 133 9.91 0.73 8.64
C PHE A 133 10.46 0.29 7.29
N TRP A 134 10.78 -1.00 7.19
CA TRP A 134 11.28 -1.66 5.99
C TRP A 134 10.42 -2.86 5.66
N ALA A 135 10.04 -2.98 4.39
CA ALA A 135 9.43 -4.17 3.84
C ALA A 135 10.53 -5.04 3.22
N THR A 136 10.58 -6.32 3.58
CA THR A 136 11.49 -7.29 2.98
C THR A 136 10.76 -8.53 2.50
N SER A 137 11.26 -9.15 1.44
CA SER A 137 10.88 -10.50 1.06
C SER A 137 12.05 -11.30 0.49
N SER A 138 12.08 -12.59 0.77
CA SER A 138 13.07 -13.58 0.35
C SER A 138 12.41 -14.94 0.15
N SER A 139 13.09 -15.85 -0.54
CA SER A 139 12.62 -17.22 -0.76
C SER A 139 12.57 -18.06 0.52
N GLU A 140 13.38 -17.68 1.51
CA GLU A 140 13.56 -18.38 2.77
C GLU A 140 13.72 -17.37 3.91
N SER A 141 13.61 -17.83 5.16
CA SER A 141 13.91 -16.99 6.31
C SER A 141 15.39 -16.62 6.35
N LEU A 142 15.69 -15.37 6.64
CA LEU A 142 17.05 -14.84 6.68
C LEU A 142 17.53 -14.64 8.10
N HIS A 143 18.71 -15.17 8.42
CA HIS A 143 19.42 -14.88 9.65
C HIS A 143 20.16 -13.55 9.50
N CYS A 144 19.73 -12.56 10.25
CA CYS A 144 20.28 -11.21 10.25
C CYS A 144 20.85 -10.87 11.62
N VAL A 145 21.62 -9.79 11.65
CA VAL A 145 22.27 -9.30 12.87
C VAL A 145 21.95 -7.83 13.06
N LYS A 146 21.48 -7.46 14.25
CA LYS A 146 21.26 -6.07 14.64
C LYS A 146 22.49 -5.53 15.36
N ILE A 147 23.02 -4.43 14.85
CA ILE A 147 24.29 -3.82 15.25
C ILE A 147 24.05 -2.35 15.59
N PRO A 148 24.57 -1.82 16.70
CA PRO A 148 24.61 -0.38 16.96
C PRO A 148 25.37 0.36 15.85
N SER A 149 24.79 1.44 15.30
CA SER A 149 25.39 2.20 14.19
C SER A 149 26.73 2.84 14.54
N SER A 150 27.01 3.06 15.83
CA SER A 150 28.31 3.52 16.32
C SER A 150 29.43 2.49 16.10
N GLU A 151 29.09 1.20 16.17
CA GLU A 151 30.04 0.10 16.05
C GLU A 151 30.26 -0.31 14.59
N TYR A 152 29.26 -0.12 13.73
CA TYR A 152 29.36 -0.46 12.31
C TYR A 152 30.48 0.30 11.58
N LEU A 153 30.77 1.54 11.99
CA LEU A 153 31.82 2.37 11.40
C LEU A 153 33.19 2.17 12.06
N SER A 154 33.23 1.68 13.31
CA SER A 154 34.48 1.45 14.04
C SER A 154 34.99 0.02 13.83
N THR A 155 35.69 -0.19 12.72
CA THR A 155 36.62 -1.32 12.46
C THR A 155 36.03 -2.74 12.36
N MET A 156 36.31 -3.41 11.23
CA MET A 156 36.04 -4.82 10.90
C MET A 156 36.65 -5.88 11.86
N GLN A 157 37.14 -5.50 13.04
CA GLN A 157 37.78 -6.39 14.00
C GLN A 157 37.13 -6.40 15.39
N GLN A 158 36.01 -5.67 15.57
CA GLN A 158 35.32 -5.68 16.86
C GLN A 158 34.50 -6.96 17.04
N THR A 159 34.78 -7.64 18.15
CA THR A 159 34.15 -8.88 18.62
C THR A 159 32.63 -8.82 18.54
N TRP A 160 32.05 -9.81 17.86
CA TRP A 160 30.62 -10.08 17.62
C TRP A 160 29.73 -10.19 18.88
N ASN A 161 30.21 -9.82 20.06
CA ASN A 161 29.64 -10.23 21.34
C ASN A 161 28.44 -9.39 21.81
N MET A 162 28.11 -8.28 21.13
CA MET A 162 26.94 -7.43 21.42
C MET A 162 25.84 -7.51 20.35
N ASN A 163 26.02 -8.39 19.37
CA ASN A 163 25.14 -8.51 18.22
C ASN A 163 23.90 -9.35 18.58
N GLU A 164 22.72 -8.76 18.42
CA GLU A 164 21.45 -9.47 18.56
C GLU A 164 21.13 -10.18 17.24
N GLU A 165 21.01 -11.50 17.26
CA GLU A 165 20.55 -12.28 16.10
C GLU A 165 19.04 -12.08 15.93
N ILE A 166 18.62 -11.81 14.68
CA ILE A 166 17.21 -11.65 14.32
C ILE A 166 16.94 -12.51 13.09
N ILE A 167 15.88 -13.32 13.15
CA ILE A 167 15.43 -14.13 12.00
C ILE A 167 14.29 -13.38 11.32
N LEU A 168 14.51 -12.97 10.07
CA LEU A 168 13.47 -12.38 9.24
C LEU A 168 12.73 -13.49 8.47
N PRO A 169 11.40 -13.61 8.57
CA PRO A 169 10.64 -14.54 7.75
C PRO A 169 10.66 -14.13 6.26
N SER A 170 10.24 -15.04 5.38
CA SER A 170 10.23 -14.88 3.92
C SER A 170 9.50 -13.62 3.43
N VAL A 171 8.53 -13.11 4.19
CA VAL A 171 8.01 -11.75 4.03
C VAL A 171 7.95 -11.11 5.41
N SER A 172 8.50 -9.91 5.55
CA SER A 172 8.52 -9.24 6.85
C SER A 172 8.43 -7.72 6.77
N LEU A 173 7.81 -7.14 7.80
CA LEU A 173 7.84 -5.72 8.09
C LEU A 173 8.76 -5.49 9.30
N VAL A 174 9.90 -4.84 9.06
CA VAL A 174 10.93 -4.62 10.07
C VAL A 174 10.92 -3.17 10.50
N ASN A 175 10.76 -2.92 11.80
CA ASN A 175 10.99 -1.59 12.38
C ASN A 175 12.40 -1.54 12.97
N VAL A 176 13.33 -0.89 12.27
CA VAL A 176 14.72 -0.81 12.72
C VAL A 176 14.84 0.24 13.82
N THR A 177 15.38 -0.16 14.96
CA THR A 177 15.62 0.78 16.07
C THR A 177 16.53 1.93 15.63
N GLU A 178 16.21 3.16 16.05
CA GLU A 178 17.05 4.32 15.77
C GLU A 178 18.49 4.08 16.23
N GLY A 179 19.47 4.50 15.41
CA GLY A 179 20.88 4.30 15.71
C GLY A 179 21.33 2.84 15.65
N HIS A 180 20.53 1.94 15.06
CA HIS A 180 20.93 0.56 14.77
C HIS A 180 20.85 0.28 13.27
N THR A 181 21.58 -0.75 12.85
CA THR A 181 21.55 -1.33 11.51
C THR A 181 21.25 -2.83 11.62
N VAL A 182 20.33 -3.34 10.81
CA VAL A 182 20.10 -4.79 10.66
C VAL A 182 20.83 -5.24 9.41
N ALA A 183 21.90 -6.00 9.58
CA ALA A 183 22.69 -6.58 8.50
C ALA A 183 22.17 -7.98 8.17
N CYS A 184 21.76 -8.19 6.92
CA CYS A 184 21.28 -9.47 6.41
C CYS A 184 22.18 -9.96 5.27
N PRO A 185 22.11 -11.25 4.88
CA PRO A 185 22.80 -11.75 3.71
C PRO A 185 22.39 -10.98 2.44
N GLY A 186 23.27 -10.10 1.96
CA GLY A 186 23.09 -9.36 0.71
C GLY A 186 22.50 -7.95 0.85
N PHE A 187 21.97 -7.55 2.00
CA PHE A 187 21.42 -6.19 2.20
C PHE A 187 21.51 -5.72 3.66
N THR A 188 21.32 -4.42 3.87
CA THR A 188 21.32 -3.80 5.20
C THR A 188 20.12 -2.87 5.36
N LEU A 189 19.47 -2.91 6.52
CA LEU A 189 18.37 -2.03 6.88
C LEU A 189 18.87 -1.02 7.92
N VAL A 190 18.70 0.27 7.69
CA VAL A 190 19.26 1.33 8.55
C VAL A 190 18.15 2.04 9.32
N GLY A 191 18.30 2.11 10.64
CA GLY A 191 17.46 2.88 11.54
C GLY A 191 18.00 4.29 11.72
N ARG A 192 17.39 5.26 11.05
CA ARG A 192 17.77 6.68 11.12
C ARG A 192 17.17 7.34 12.36
N PRO A 193 17.89 8.26 13.01
CA PRO A 193 17.31 9.06 14.09
C PRO A 193 16.13 9.88 13.56
N ILE A 194 15.00 9.81 14.25
CA ILE A 194 13.82 10.60 13.86
C ILE A 194 14.07 12.02 14.38
N ASN A 195 14.34 12.96 13.47
CA ASN A 195 14.49 14.37 13.82
C ASN A 195 13.16 14.90 14.39
N SER A 196 13.03 14.87 15.72
CA SER A 196 11.85 15.33 16.47
C SER A 196 11.48 16.79 16.18
N LYS A 197 12.45 17.60 15.72
CA LYS A 197 12.22 18.99 15.28
C LYS A 197 11.33 19.11 14.04
N GLN A 198 11.28 18.10 13.18
CA GLN A 198 10.44 18.10 11.98
C GLN A 198 8.98 17.70 12.25
N GLN A 199 8.71 17.01 13.36
CA GLN A 199 7.35 16.59 13.73
C GLN A 199 6.45 17.78 14.14
N ASN A 200 7.03 18.89 14.62
CA ASN A 200 6.25 20.02 15.11
C ASN A 200 5.77 20.98 14.00
N GLU A 201 6.39 20.96 12.81
CA GLU A 201 5.99 21.84 11.70
C GLU A 201 4.99 21.18 10.74
N THR A 202 4.98 19.85 10.61
CA THR A 202 4.00 19.12 9.76
C THR A 202 2.64 18.87 10.43
N SER A 203 2.47 19.15 11.73
CA SER A 203 1.22 18.86 12.46
C SER A 203 0.08 19.86 12.20
N LYS A 204 0.29 20.92 11.41
CA LYS A 204 -0.76 21.94 11.18
C LYS A 204 -1.25 22.05 9.72
N HIS A 205 -0.70 21.29 8.77
CA HIS A 205 -1.09 21.47 7.36
C HIS A 205 -1.45 20.22 6.56
N ASP A 206 -1.24 18.99 7.06
CA ASP A 206 -1.57 17.78 6.30
C ASP A 206 -2.11 16.65 7.18
N ASP A 207 -3.30 16.84 7.76
CA ASP A 207 -4.09 15.76 8.37
C ASP A 207 -4.80 14.86 7.33
N LYS A 208 -4.49 15.01 6.03
CA LYS A 208 -4.67 13.92 5.05
C LYS A 208 -3.50 12.94 5.17
N VAL A 209 -3.36 12.32 6.34
CA VAL A 209 -2.37 11.27 6.58
C VAL A 209 -2.72 10.09 5.69
N LEU A 210 -1.99 9.98 4.59
CA LEU A 210 -1.99 8.80 3.73
C LEU A 210 -1.51 7.62 4.59
N LYS A 211 -2.42 6.70 4.92
CA LYS A 211 -2.09 5.48 5.65
C LYS A 211 -1.65 4.42 4.65
N GLU A 212 -0.52 3.75 4.90
CA GLU A 212 -0.03 2.67 4.05
C GLU A 212 -0.54 1.33 4.58
N ILE A 213 -1.17 0.53 3.71
CA ILE A 213 -1.54 -0.85 4.00
C ILE A 213 -0.59 -1.73 3.20
N ILE A 214 0.07 -2.64 3.91
CA ILE A 214 0.96 -3.62 3.34
C ILE A 214 0.18 -4.91 3.17
N ILE A 215 0.21 -5.46 1.96
CA ILE A 215 -0.45 -6.71 1.63
C ILE A 215 0.64 -7.72 1.26
N HIS A 216 0.74 -8.78 2.05
CA HIS A 216 1.56 -9.95 1.75
C HIS A 216 0.80 -11.24 2.04
N LYS A 217 1.24 -12.33 1.41
CA LYS A 217 0.74 -13.69 1.64
C LYS A 217 1.81 -14.46 2.42
N ASP A 218 1.46 -15.03 3.56
CA ASP A 218 2.32 -16.01 4.24
C ASP A 218 1.91 -17.43 3.80
N GLU A 219 2.89 -18.34 3.68
CA GLU A 219 2.68 -19.77 3.39
C GLU A 219 2.21 -20.57 4.61
N PRO A 220 1.58 -21.75 4.39
CA PRO A 220 0.24 -21.90 3.87
C PRO A 220 -0.70 -22.19 5.05
N GLU A 221 -1.34 -21.15 5.59
CA GLU A 221 -2.71 -21.20 6.14
C GLU A 221 -3.16 -19.85 6.72
N ASP A 222 -2.24 -18.92 7.01
CA ASP A 222 -2.60 -17.62 7.59
C ASP A 222 -1.97 -16.45 6.85
N LEU A 223 -2.79 -15.51 6.37
CA LEU A 223 -2.33 -14.21 5.89
C LEU A 223 -2.27 -13.23 7.07
N SER A 224 -1.14 -12.54 7.27
CA SER A 224 -1.07 -11.42 8.21
C SER A 224 -1.12 -10.07 7.47
N VAL A 225 -2.18 -9.29 7.72
CA VAL A 225 -2.25 -7.88 7.29
C VAL A 225 -1.72 -7.04 8.45
N THR A 226 -0.50 -6.52 8.32
CA THR A 226 0.08 -5.63 9.34
C THR A 226 -0.26 -4.19 9.04
N VAL A 227 -1.16 -3.61 9.84
CA VAL A 227 -1.51 -2.18 9.81
C VAL A 227 -0.63 -1.43 10.81
N ASN A 228 0.10 -0.41 10.35
CA ASN A 228 0.98 0.37 11.23
C ASN A 228 0.15 1.06 12.35
N PRO A 229 0.40 0.77 13.65
CA PRO A 229 -0.51 1.06 14.76
C PRO A 229 -0.60 2.53 15.19
N LYS A 230 0.11 3.49 14.55
CA LYS A 230 -0.26 4.92 14.70
C LYS A 230 -1.62 5.25 14.09
N ALA A 231 -2.22 4.31 13.36
CA ALA A 231 -3.64 4.28 13.07
C ALA A 231 -4.26 3.06 13.78
N LYS A 232 -5.03 3.32 14.85
CA LYS A 232 -5.83 2.31 15.53
C LYS A 232 -6.87 1.74 14.54
N LEU A 233 -6.58 0.61 13.91
CA LEU A 233 -7.59 -0.20 13.24
C LEU A 233 -8.15 -1.16 14.29
N LEU A 234 -9.29 -0.81 14.88
CA LEU A 234 -10.09 -1.77 15.64
C LEU A 234 -10.66 -2.78 14.64
N THR A 235 -10.03 -3.94 14.51
CA THR A 235 -10.71 -5.15 14.06
C THR A 235 -10.95 -6.03 15.27
N THR A 236 -12.00 -5.70 16.02
CA THR A 236 -12.67 -6.61 16.95
C THR A 236 -14.14 -6.65 16.53
N PHE A 237 -14.51 -7.60 15.66
CA PHE A 237 -15.92 -7.94 15.47
C PHE A 237 -16.27 -8.98 16.54
N HIS A 238 -16.86 -8.54 17.64
CA HIS A 238 -17.56 -9.46 18.55
C HIS A 238 -18.86 -9.91 17.87
N HIS A 239 -18.87 -11.15 17.41
CA HIS A 239 -20.09 -11.80 16.97
C HIS A 239 -20.84 -12.32 18.20
N ASN A 240 -21.65 -11.45 18.83
CA ASN A 240 -22.66 -11.90 19.79
C ASN A 240 -23.87 -12.39 19.01
N GLY A 241 -23.88 -13.70 18.71
CA GLY A 241 -25.06 -14.41 18.24
C GLY A 241 -26.10 -14.54 19.36
N GLY A 242 -26.93 -13.51 19.51
CA GLY A 242 -28.17 -13.58 20.29
C GLY A 242 -29.24 -14.31 19.49
N ARG A 243 -29.44 -15.59 19.80
CA ARG A 243 -30.50 -16.44 19.25
C ARG A 243 -31.82 -16.07 19.92
N LEU A 244 -32.68 -15.32 19.22
CA LEU A 244 -34.09 -15.18 19.60
C LEU A 244 -34.84 -16.39 19.03
N ASN A 245 -35.26 -17.29 19.91
CA ASN A 245 -36.27 -18.30 19.60
C ASN A 245 -37.61 -17.57 19.42
N HIS A 246 -38.24 -17.77 18.27
CA HIS A 246 -39.67 -17.59 18.12
C HIS A 246 -40.32 -18.97 18.19
N ASP A 247 -41.05 -19.20 19.29
CA ASP A 247 -42.06 -20.25 19.39
C ASP A 247 -43.29 -19.81 18.59
N GLU A 248 -43.70 -20.62 17.61
CA GLU A 248 -45.09 -20.71 17.13
C GLU A 248 -45.36 -22.17 16.73
N HIS A 249 -45.89 -22.96 17.67
CA HIS A 249 -47.02 -23.91 17.56
C HIS A 249 -47.04 -24.92 18.70
#